data_AF-A0A840TKX9-F1
#
_entry.id   AF-A0A840TKX9-F1
#
_cell.length_a   1.000
_cell.length_b   1.000
_cell.length_c   1.000
_cell.angle_alpha   90.00
_cell.angle_beta   90.00
_cell.angle_gamma   90.00
#
_symmetry.space_group_name_H-M   'P 1'
#
loop_
_entity.id
_entity.type
_entity.pdbx_description
1 polymer ?
#
loop_
_entity_poly.entity_id
_entity_poly.type
_entity_poly.pdbx_seq_one_letter_code
_entity_poly.pdbx_strand_id
1 'polypeptide(L)'
;MKHTLFLFFFLTGAWVARGQNTGPLEKVVITSQKGKTQVSTQANGELLVNVPPKEAAKFKAAGLVRYSDFGARGDGKTDDMDAIAATHAFANQQGLPVKADDGATYYVSGKERTAIIRTDTDFGKASFILDDTEVQNRNASVFLVSSSLQPFKLETIKSLKRNQEKIDASLPGPCLITVTNSHVKHYIRFGLNQNNGSSQTDIFVVDKNGKVDMNAPIIWDFDQITEITALPIDEKPLKITGGRFTTKANQAESKYTYYSRNIAIRRSHVEVDGLEHRVTGEGEQGAPYGGFLHIGDCAYVTVKNTILTGHKTYSTIGAAGKPVSMGSYDLSVNRALNVSFLNCSQTNDIDDNKYWGILGSNFSKNLLYDHCTFSRFDAHQGVANATIRNSTLGHMGINAIGSGLLLVENSTIRGRSIVNLRSDYGSTWQGDVVIRDCVFVPAGGKPTNAALISGSYSGQHDFGYTCYMPEKITIENLRIDDSQHPETYQGPAIFTNFNPELTDDSYQEKFPYVKTRVVTLKNVTTASGKSLRVSDNPYMFKDVKIKAE
;
A
#
# COMPACT_ATOMS: atom_id res chain seq x y z
N MET A 1 -42.66 -0.35 73.95
CA MET A 1 -41.67 0.73 74.16
C MET A 1 -40.67 0.69 73.02
N LYS A 2 -40.55 1.82 72.29
CA LYS A 2 -39.51 2.21 71.31
C LYS A 2 -39.39 1.36 70.03
N HIS A 3 -40.11 1.81 68.99
CA HIS A 3 -39.76 1.56 67.60
C HIS A 3 -38.56 2.45 67.21
N THR A 4 -37.47 1.84 66.75
CA THR A 4 -36.30 2.55 66.24
C THR A 4 -36.32 2.47 64.71
N LEU A 5 -36.50 3.64 64.10
CA LEU A 5 -36.49 3.89 62.67
C LEU A 5 -35.05 3.77 62.14
N PHE A 6 -34.75 2.79 61.30
CA PHE A 6 -33.50 2.73 60.55
C PHE A 6 -33.75 3.22 59.12
N LEU A 7 -33.34 4.47 58.85
CA LEU A 7 -33.20 5.02 57.51
C LEU A 7 -31.98 4.34 56.83
N PHE A 8 -32.20 3.54 55.78
CA PHE A 8 -31.15 3.17 54.85
C PHE A 8 -31.12 4.16 53.70
N PHE A 9 -30.11 5.04 53.69
CA PHE A 9 -29.79 5.89 52.55
C PHE A 9 -29.23 5.03 51.42
N PHE A 10 -29.93 5.01 50.28
CA PHE A 10 -29.39 4.55 49.00
C PHE A 10 -28.29 5.52 48.55
N LEU A 11 -27.04 5.10 48.64
CA LEU A 11 -25.90 5.76 47.98
C LEU A 11 -25.61 5.00 46.68
N THR A 12 -26.15 5.52 45.59
CA THR A 12 -25.79 5.14 44.22
C THR A 12 -24.37 5.62 43.92
N GLY A 13 -23.39 4.78 44.21
CA GLY A 13 -22.02 4.98 43.75
C GLY A 13 -21.90 4.58 42.28
N ALA A 14 -21.92 5.56 41.38
CA ALA A 14 -21.54 5.38 39.99
C ALA A 14 -20.06 4.96 39.94
N TRP A 15 -19.81 3.66 39.71
CA TRP A 15 -18.49 3.20 39.31
C TRP A 15 -18.29 3.62 37.87
N VAL A 16 -17.64 4.77 37.70
CA VAL A 16 -17.06 5.22 36.45
C VAL A 16 -16.12 4.12 35.96
N ALA A 17 -16.51 3.47 34.88
CA ALA A 17 -15.67 2.54 34.15
C ALA A 17 -14.36 3.25 33.81
N ARG A 18 -13.25 2.77 34.39
CA ARG A 18 -11.91 3.14 33.95
C ARG A 18 -11.80 2.74 32.47
N GLY A 19 -11.57 3.76 31.64
CA GLY A 19 -11.31 3.59 30.21
C GLY A 19 -10.23 2.54 29.97
N GLN A 20 -10.43 1.77 28.90
CA GLN A 20 -9.49 0.77 28.42
C GLN A 20 -8.07 1.34 28.41
N ASN A 21 -7.16 0.65 29.08
CA ASN A 21 -5.73 0.96 29.09
C ASN A 21 -5.24 1.12 27.64
N THR A 22 -4.58 2.25 27.39
CA THR A 22 -3.79 2.52 26.18
C THR A 22 -2.85 1.36 25.91
N GLY A 23 -2.93 0.78 24.70
CA GLY A 23 -2.17 -0.41 24.32
C GLY A 23 -0.64 -0.25 24.41
N PRO A 24 0.11 -1.36 24.30
CA PRO A 24 1.55 -1.46 24.58
C PRO A 24 2.50 -0.70 23.64
N LEU A 25 1.99 0.16 22.75
CA LEU A 25 2.76 0.81 21.68
C LEU A 25 3.26 2.22 22.05
N GLU A 26 2.60 2.93 22.96
CA GLU A 26 3.04 4.26 23.41
C GLU A 26 3.93 4.11 24.66
N LYS A 27 5.26 4.10 24.48
CA LYS A 27 6.23 4.25 25.59
C LYS A 27 6.29 5.71 26.06
N VAL A 28 5.15 6.28 26.43
CA VAL A 28 5.01 7.68 26.86
C VAL A 28 4.23 7.74 28.17
N VAL A 29 4.82 8.36 29.19
CA VAL A 29 4.18 8.61 30.48
C VAL A 29 3.87 10.09 30.59
N ILE A 30 2.58 10.41 30.71
CA ILE A 30 2.10 11.79 30.87
C ILE A 30 1.80 12.06 32.35
N THR A 31 2.38 13.12 32.90
CA THR A 31 2.19 13.56 34.29
C THR A 31 1.66 15.00 34.34
N SER A 32 1.09 15.39 35.49
CA SER A 32 0.49 16.73 35.69
C SER A 32 1.04 17.44 36.92
N GLN A 33 2.37 17.41 37.08
CA GLN A 33 3.06 18.06 38.18
C GLN A 33 3.15 19.59 37.96
N LYS A 34 3.23 20.34 39.07
CA LYS A 34 3.47 21.79 39.02
C LYS A 34 4.83 22.06 38.37
N GLY A 35 4.95 23.18 37.64
CA GLY A 35 6.20 23.57 36.98
C GLY A 35 5.96 23.98 35.54
N LYS A 36 6.91 23.62 34.66
CA LYS A 36 6.84 23.87 33.22
C LYS A 36 6.45 22.60 32.47
N THR A 37 5.94 22.76 31.25
CA THR A 37 5.85 21.66 30.29
C THR A 37 7.27 21.16 30.02
N GLN A 38 7.50 19.87 30.19
CA GLN A 38 8.84 19.29 30.05
C GLN A 38 8.74 17.92 29.39
N VAL A 39 9.61 17.70 28.41
CA VAL A 39 9.80 16.42 27.73
C VAL A 39 11.20 15.91 28.06
N SER A 40 11.30 14.65 28.45
CA SER A 40 12.59 14.00 28.73
C SER A 40 12.52 12.51 28.40
N THR A 41 13.64 11.90 28.06
CA THR A 41 13.74 10.46 27.79
C THR A 41 14.45 9.76 28.96
N GLN A 42 13.87 8.69 29.49
CA GLN A 42 14.50 7.83 30.50
C GLN A 42 15.57 6.91 29.88
N ALA A 43 16.39 6.30 30.73
CA ALA A 43 17.43 5.35 30.32
C ALA A 43 16.91 4.12 29.54
N ASN A 44 15.65 3.71 29.78
CA ASN A 44 14.98 2.62 29.06
C ASN A 44 14.34 3.07 27.72
N GLY A 45 14.51 4.34 27.31
CA GLY A 45 13.92 4.92 26.10
C GLY A 45 12.48 5.44 26.26
N GLU A 46 11.86 5.28 27.42
CA GLU A 46 10.52 5.80 27.70
C GLU A 46 10.50 7.33 27.73
N LEU A 47 9.47 7.93 27.13
CA LEU A 47 9.29 9.37 27.07
C LEU A 47 8.46 9.84 28.27
N LEU A 48 9.02 10.71 29.10
CA LEU A 48 8.32 11.39 30.18
C LEU A 48 7.86 12.77 29.71
N VAL A 49 6.56 13.03 29.82
CA VAL A 49 5.94 14.30 29.46
C VAL A 49 5.22 14.85 30.68
N ASN A 50 5.73 15.94 31.26
CA ASN A 50 4.99 16.69 32.28
C ASN A 50 4.20 17.81 31.60
N VAL A 51 2.88 17.86 31.82
CA VAL A 51 2.02 18.96 31.39
C VAL A 51 1.32 19.55 32.63
N PRO A 52 1.76 20.72 33.13
CA PRO A 52 1.13 21.35 34.28
C PRO A 52 -0.37 21.60 34.04
N PRO A 53 -1.24 21.47 35.06
CA PRO A 53 -2.69 21.64 34.88
C PRO A 53 -3.10 22.97 34.22
N LYS A 54 -2.36 24.04 34.50
CA LYS A 54 -2.58 25.36 33.89
C LYS A 54 -2.32 25.35 32.38
N GLU A 55 -1.23 24.71 31.93
CA GLU A 55 -0.92 24.58 30.51
C GLU A 55 -1.89 23.62 29.82
N ALA A 56 -2.24 22.50 30.46
CA ALA A 56 -3.25 21.59 29.93
C ALA A 56 -4.61 22.30 29.70
N ALA A 57 -5.03 23.16 30.63
CA ALA A 57 -6.25 23.96 30.48
C ALA A 57 -6.13 24.97 29.33
N LYS A 58 -4.97 25.62 29.17
CA LYS A 58 -4.68 26.53 28.06
C LYS A 58 -4.76 25.81 26.71
N PHE A 59 -4.17 24.63 26.57
CA PHE A 59 -4.22 23.83 25.34
C PHE A 59 -5.65 23.41 24.99
N LYS A 60 -6.43 22.98 25.98
CA LYS A 60 -7.86 22.66 25.79
C LYS A 60 -8.67 23.87 25.33
N ALA A 61 -8.41 25.05 25.91
CA ALA A 61 -9.07 26.28 25.51
C ALA A 61 -8.68 26.72 24.09
N ALA A 62 -7.43 26.46 23.67
CA ALA A 62 -6.97 26.72 22.31
C ALA A 62 -7.55 25.74 21.28
N GLY A 63 -7.98 24.54 21.72
CA GLY A 63 -8.58 23.52 20.87
C GLY A 63 -7.61 22.78 19.96
N LEU A 64 -6.29 22.99 20.12
CA LEU A 64 -5.22 22.30 19.40
C LEU A 64 -3.91 22.38 20.20
N VAL A 65 -2.92 21.57 19.83
CA VAL A 65 -1.54 21.68 20.33
C VAL A 65 -0.52 21.74 19.19
N ARG A 66 0.62 22.38 19.45
CA ARG A 66 1.74 22.53 18.51
C ARG A 66 2.98 21.82 19.00
N TYR A 67 3.92 21.56 18.10
CA TYR A 67 5.20 20.96 18.48
C TYR A 67 6.02 21.87 19.41
N SER A 68 5.97 23.18 19.22
CA SER A 68 6.60 24.17 20.11
C SER A 68 6.03 24.17 21.54
N ASP A 69 4.77 23.79 21.75
CA ASP A 69 4.16 23.67 23.09
C ASP A 69 4.87 22.61 23.95
N PHE A 70 5.51 21.63 23.30
CA PHE A 70 6.27 20.54 23.92
C PHE A 70 7.78 20.67 23.72
N GLY A 71 8.25 21.84 23.27
CA GLY A 71 9.67 22.19 23.23
C GLY A 71 10.38 21.86 21.92
N ALA A 72 9.67 21.53 20.84
CA ALA A 72 10.30 21.44 19.52
C ALA A 72 10.85 22.80 19.11
N ARG A 73 12.06 22.82 18.53
CA ARG A 73 12.73 24.04 18.08
C ARG A 73 12.39 24.39 16.64
N GLY A 74 12.28 23.41 15.76
CA GLY A 74 11.97 23.66 14.36
C GLY A 74 13.07 24.46 13.63
N ASP A 75 14.33 24.32 14.05
CA ASP A 75 15.49 25.06 13.54
C ASP A 75 16.28 24.30 12.45
N GLY A 76 15.84 23.10 12.09
CA GLY A 76 16.44 22.20 11.11
C GLY A 76 17.72 21.51 11.58
N LYS A 77 18.07 21.61 12.88
CA LYS A 77 19.32 21.09 13.45
C LYS A 77 19.10 20.29 14.73
N THR A 78 18.23 20.79 15.60
CA THR A 78 17.89 20.14 16.86
C THR A 78 17.00 18.95 16.58
N ASP A 79 17.31 17.79 17.17
CA ASP A 79 16.45 16.62 17.06
C ASP A 79 15.12 16.86 17.81
N ASP A 80 14.07 17.09 17.02
CA ASP A 80 12.75 17.47 17.51
C ASP A 80 11.85 16.25 17.76
N MET A 81 12.33 15.03 17.47
CA MET A 81 11.48 13.83 17.43
C MET A 81 10.82 13.50 18.78
N ASP A 82 11.50 13.75 19.90
CA ASP A 82 10.91 13.56 21.23
C ASP A 82 9.77 14.55 21.51
N ALA A 83 9.93 15.82 21.12
CA ALA A 83 8.90 16.84 21.30
C ALA A 83 7.69 16.60 20.38
N ILE A 84 7.93 16.16 19.14
CA ILE A 84 6.89 15.73 18.21
C ILE A 84 6.10 14.56 18.81
N ALA A 85 6.78 13.52 19.28
CA ALA A 85 6.12 12.36 19.90
C ALA A 85 5.33 12.73 21.17
N ALA A 86 5.87 13.62 22.01
CA ALA A 86 5.19 14.12 23.21
C ALA A 86 3.90 14.89 22.87
N THR A 87 3.95 15.72 21.84
CA THR A 87 2.79 16.50 21.35
C THR A 87 1.66 15.58 20.95
N HIS A 88 1.98 14.57 20.13
CA HIS A 88 1.02 13.57 19.66
C HIS A 88 0.45 12.73 20.81
N ALA A 89 1.28 12.29 21.77
CA ALA A 89 0.80 11.54 22.92
C ALA A 89 -0.20 12.34 23.78
N PHE A 90 0.07 13.62 24.04
CA PHE A 90 -0.86 14.49 24.76
C PHE A 90 -2.13 14.75 23.95
N ALA A 91 -1.99 15.05 22.65
CA ALA A 91 -3.10 15.26 21.74
C ALA A 91 -4.06 14.06 21.71
N ASN A 92 -3.52 12.84 21.59
CA ASN A 92 -4.26 11.59 21.64
C ASN A 92 -5.03 11.43 22.96
N GLN A 93 -4.39 11.72 24.10
CA GLN A 93 -5.02 11.59 25.42
C GLN A 93 -6.16 12.61 25.62
N GLN A 94 -6.02 13.81 25.06
CA GLN A 94 -6.97 14.89 25.26
C GLN A 94 -8.00 15.01 24.12
N GLY A 95 -7.86 14.24 23.04
CA GLY A 95 -8.70 14.34 21.84
C GLY A 95 -8.51 15.67 21.10
N LEU A 96 -7.30 16.22 21.11
CA LEU A 96 -6.98 17.50 20.46
C LEU A 96 -6.29 17.28 19.10
N PRO A 97 -6.58 18.09 18.08
CA PRO A 97 -5.79 18.10 16.86
C PRO A 97 -4.37 18.63 17.11
N VAL A 98 -3.44 18.20 16.26
CA VAL A 98 -2.05 18.67 16.24
C VAL A 98 -1.83 19.60 15.06
N LYS A 99 -1.14 20.71 15.27
CA LYS A 99 -0.69 21.60 14.19
C LYS A 99 0.80 21.89 14.29
N ALA A 100 1.56 21.58 13.25
CA ALA A 100 2.96 21.99 13.14
C ALA A 100 3.09 23.52 13.15
N ASP A 101 4.23 24.02 13.64
CA ASP A 101 4.52 25.45 13.65
C ASP A 101 4.79 25.96 12.24
N ASP A 102 4.14 27.06 11.86
CA ASP A 102 4.23 27.60 10.50
C ASP A 102 5.68 28.04 10.19
N GLY A 103 6.27 27.51 9.12
CA GLY A 103 7.63 27.83 8.69
C GLY A 103 8.75 27.11 9.45
N ALA A 104 8.43 26.27 10.43
CA ALA A 104 9.41 25.46 11.13
C ALA A 104 10.05 24.40 10.20
N THR A 105 11.30 24.07 10.49
CA THR A 105 11.99 22.90 9.90
C THR A 105 12.38 21.95 11.01
N TYR A 106 11.70 20.81 11.12
CA TYR A 106 11.99 19.83 12.17
C TYR A 106 13.04 18.84 11.68
N TYR A 107 14.15 18.73 12.42
CA TYR A 107 15.13 17.68 12.17
C TYR A 107 14.77 16.44 12.99
N VAL A 108 14.76 15.28 12.34
CA VAL A 108 14.46 13.98 12.94
C VAL A 108 15.66 13.07 12.70
N SER A 109 16.42 12.80 13.76
CA SER A 109 17.60 11.93 13.66
C SER A 109 17.22 10.46 13.47
N GLY A 110 18.22 9.59 13.28
CA GLY A 110 18.05 8.14 13.22
C GLY A 110 17.64 7.46 14.53
N LYS A 111 17.33 8.23 15.59
CA LYS A 111 16.85 7.73 16.88
C LYS A 111 15.57 6.89 16.74
N GLU A 112 15.47 5.80 17.51
CA GLU A 112 14.24 5.01 17.63
C GLU A 112 13.18 5.76 18.46
N ARG A 113 12.37 6.57 17.79
CA ARG A 113 11.18 7.23 18.36
C ARG A 113 10.10 7.30 17.30
N THR A 114 8.88 6.94 17.66
CA THR A 114 7.69 7.01 16.79
C THR A 114 6.67 7.96 17.42
N ALA A 115 6.12 8.88 16.62
CA ALA A 115 4.97 9.68 17.00
C ALA A 115 3.68 8.97 16.57
N ILE A 116 2.79 8.69 17.52
CA ILE A 116 1.53 7.99 17.27
C ILE A 116 0.44 9.01 16.98
N ILE A 117 -0.15 8.97 15.78
CA ILE A 117 -1.22 9.89 15.38
C ILE A 117 -2.57 9.19 15.55
N ARG A 118 -3.45 9.73 16.40
CA ARG A 118 -4.86 9.30 16.55
C ARG A 118 -5.87 10.44 16.39
N THR A 119 -5.41 11.65 16.17
CA THR A 119 -6.21 12.85 15.96
C THR A 119 -5.81 13.55 14.65
N ASP A 120 -6.65 14.46 14.18
CA ASP A 120 -6.33 15.27 13.00
C ASP A 120 -4.99 15.98 13.18
N THR A 121 -4.17 15.95 12.14
CA THR A 121 -2.81 16.48 12.14
C THR A 121 -2.58 17.38 10.94
N ASP A 122 -2.33 18.66 11.18
CA ASP A 122 -1.95 19.62 10.16
C ASP A 122 -0.45 19.88 10.23
N PHE A 123 0.32 19.23 9.36
CA PHE A 123 1.74 19.55 9.14
C PHE A 123 1.91 20.89 8.40
N GLY A 124 0.86 21.39 7.75
CA GLY A 124 0.81 22.70 7.12
C GLY A 124 1.95 22.93 6.14
N LYS A 125 2.68 24.04 6.34
CA LYS A 125 3.85 24.40 5.53
C LYS A 125 5.18 24.09 6.24
N ALA A 126 5.17 23.29 7.30
CA ALA A 126 6.41 22.90 7.97
C ALA A 126 7.24 21.97 7.08
N SER A 127 8.55 22.00 7.29
CA SER A 127 9.49 21.09 6.65
C SER A 127 9.99 20.06 7.67
N PHE A 128 10.30 18.85 7.23
CA PHE A 128 10.86 17.77 8.04
C PHE A 128 12.09 17.22 7.33
N ILE A 129 13.20 17.11 8.04
CA ILE A 129 14.42 16.46 7.56
C ILE A 129 14.54 15.14 8.30
N LEU A 130 14.30 14.02 7.60
CA LEU A 130 14.46 12.68 8.15
C LEU A 130 15.88 12.20 7.82
N ASP A 131 16.75 12.14 8.82
CA ASP A 131 18.14 11.75 8.62
C ASP A 131 18.31 10.25 8.85
N ASP A 132 18.37 9.49 7.75
CA ASP A 132 18.46 8.04 7.78
C ASP A 132 19.89 7.52 7.59
N THR A 133 20.91 8.38 7.71
CA THR A 133 22.31 7.93 7.57
C THR A 133 22.77 7.11 8.77
N GLU A 134 22.19 7.32 9.96
CA GLU A 134 22.60 6.66 11.22
C GLU A 134 21.37 6.14 12.01
N VAL A 135 20.60 5.25 11.41
CA VAL A 135 19.34 4.73 11.99
C VAL A 135 19.60 3.63 13.02
N GLN A 136 19.08 3.81 14.25
CA GLN A 136 19.16 2.85 15.34
C GLN A 136 18.28 1.61 15.10
N ASN A 137 17.04 1.82 14.64
CA ASN A 137 16.10 0.74 14.33
C ASN A 137 15.40 1.01 12.99
N ARG A 138 15.83 0.33 11.93
CA ARG A 138 15.25 0.45 10.58
C ARG A 138 13.79 0.01 10.48
N ASN A 139 13.29 -0.76 11.44
CA ASN A 139 11.90 -1.25 11.42
C ASN A 139 10.93 -0.27 12.08
N ALA A 140 11.41 0.81 12.70
CA ALA A 140 10.57 1.80 13.37
C ALA A 140 10.13 2.90 12.39
N SER A 141 8.83 3.17 12.38
CA SER A 141 8.25 4.33 11.69
C SER A 141 8.52 5.63 12.41
N VAL A 142 8.60 6.72 11.65
CA VAL A 142 8.67 8.07 12.24
C VAL A 142 7.30 8.47 12.75
N PHE A 143 6.26 8.25 11.94
CA PHE A 143 4.86 8.44 12.32
C PHE A 143 4.07 7.15 12.15
N LEU A 144 3.18 6.86 13.10
CA LEU A 144 2.23 5.77 13.02
C LEU A 144 0.81 6.29 13.23
N VAL A 145 0.02 6.31 12.17
CA VAL A 145 -1.41 6.61 12.22
C VAL A 145 -2.14 5.34 12.66
N SER A 146 -2.75 5.38 13.85
CA SER A 146 -3.33 4.19 14.47
C SER A 146 -4.75 4.44 14.98
N SER A 147 -5.56 3.39 15.05
CA SER A 147 -6.84 3.43 15.73
C SER A 147 -6.65 3.34 17.25
N SER A 148 -7.60 3.90 18.01
CA SER A 148 -7.77 3.54 19.42
C SER A 148 -8.50 2.21 19.60
N LEU A 149 -9.25 1.76 18.58
CA LEU A 149 -9.96 0.49 18.55
C LEU A 149 -8.95 -0.67 18.44
N GLN A 150 -9.21 -1.75 19.16
CA GLN A 150 -8.33 -2.93 19.19
C GLN A 150 -8.92 -4.07 18.36
N PRO A 151 -8.07 -4.81 17.62
CA PRO A 151 -8.50 -6.01 16.95
C PRO A 151 -8.86 -7.11 17.96
N PHE A 152 -9.82 -7.95 17.62
CA PHE A 152 -10.22 -9.12 18.41
C PHE A 152 -10.36 -10.37 17.53
N LYS A 153 -10.28 -11.56 18.12
CA LYS A 153 -10.36 -12.83 17.39
C LYS A 153 -11.81 -13.24 17.13
N LEU A 154 -12.07 -13.88 15.98
CA LEU A 154 -13.37 -14.50 15.65
C LEU A 154 -13.30 -16.02 15.80
N GLU A 155 -13.45 -16.53 17.02
CA GLU A 155 -13.14 -17.93 17.34
C GLU A 155 -14.09 -18.96 16.70
N THR A 156 -15.32 -18.56 16.36
CA THR A 156 -16.37 -19.45 15.83
C THR A 156 -16.21 -19.74 14.34
N ILE A 157 -15.50 -18.89 13.59
CA ILE A 157 -15.34 -19.04 12.14
C ILE A 157 -14.15 -19.97 11.88
N LYS A 158 -14.43 -21.18 11.38
CA LYS A 158 -13.41 -22.20 11.09
C LYS A 158 -13.06 -22.35 9.61
N SER A 159 -13.96 -21.91 8.75
CA SER A 159 -13.84 -21.98 7.30
C SER A 159 -14.56 -20.80 6.65
N LEU A 160 -14.15 -20.46 5.42
CA LEU A 160 -14.82 -19.49 4.56
C LEU A 160 -14.87 -20.04 3.14
N LYS A 161 -15.86 -19.60 2.36
CA LYS A 161 -15.91 -19.88 0.92
C LYS A 161 -15.72 -18.61 0.10
N ARG A 162 -15.12 -18.77 -1.08
CA ARG A 162 -14.99 -17.69 -2.06
C ARG A 162 -16.37 -17.11 -2.36
N ASN A 163 -16.47 -15.78 -2.41
CA ASN A 163 -17.71 -15.04 -2.62
C ASN A 163 -18.81 -15.29 -1.57
N GLN A 164 -18.49 -15.84 -0.39
CA GLN A 164 -19.44 -15.94 0.70
C GLN A 164 -19.95 -14.54 1.11
N GLU A 165 -21.26 -14.35 1.10
CA GLU A 165 -21.87 -13.03 1.31
C GLU A 165 -22.02 -12.64 2.78
N LYS A 166 -21.87 -13.59 3.70
CA LYS A 166 -22.08 -13.37 5.14
C LYS A 166 -21.25 -14.33 5.98
N ILE A 167 -20.63 -13.81 7.05
CA ILE A 167 -20.03 -14.60 8.13
C ILE A 167 -20.97 -14.70 9.33
N ASP A 168 -20.87 -15.80 10.08
CA ASP A 168 -21.65 -15.99 11.30
C ASP A 168 -20.94 -15.37 12.51
N ALA A 169 -21.03 -14.03 12.60
CA ALA A 169 -20.47 -13.25 13.69
C ALA A 169 -21.37 -12.05 14.03
N SER A 170 -21.49 -11.73 15.32
CA SER A 170 -22.06 -10.48 15.81
C SER A 170 -20.92 -9.53 16.19
N LEU A 171 -20.91 -8.35 15.58
CA LEU A 171 -19.77 -7.42 15.65
C LEU A 171 -20.22 -6.07 16.23
N PRO A 172 -19.31 -5.33 16.89
CA PRO A 172 -19.64 -4.03 17.51
C PRO A 172 -20.01 -2.94 16.47
N GLY A 173 -19.67 -3.17 15.20
CA GLY A 173 -19.86 -2.25 14.08
C GLY A 173 -19.23 -2.85 12.82
N PRO A 174 -19.10 -2.07 11.74
CA PRO A 174 -18.30 -2.48 10.60
C PRO A 174 -16.88 -2.85 11.01
N CYS A 175 -16.39 -3.99 10.55
CA CYS A 175 -15.06 -4.48 10.88
C CYS A 175 -14.30 -4.87 9.61
N LEU A 176 -13.01 -4.61 9.63
CA LEU A 176 -12.05 -5.19 8.72
C LEU A 176 -11.66 -6.57 9.22
N ILE A 177 -11.87 -7.59 8.41
CA ILE A 177 -11.53 -8.98 8.72
C ILE A 177 -10.23 -9.34 8.01
N THR A 178 -9.24 -9.83 8.76
CA THR A 178 -8.04 -10.46 8.21
C THR A 178 -8.08 -11.93 8.54
N VAL A 179 -7.96 -12.78 7.53
CA VAL A 179 -8.00 -14.24 7.66
C VAL A 179 -6.75 -14.87 7.06
N THR A 180 -6.18 -15.85 7.76
CA THR A 180 -4.99 -16.59 7.34
C THR A 180 -5.18 -18.09 7.56
N ASN A 181 -4.71 -18.88 6.59
CA ASN A 181 -4.40 -20.29 6.75
C ASN A 181 -2.91 -20.51 6.51
N SER A 182 -2.15 -20.77 7.58
CA SER A 182 -0.70 -20.93 7.50
C SER A 182 -0.25 -22.28 6.94
N HIS A 183 -1.15 -23.26 6.84
CA HIS A 183 -0.89 -24.59 6.28
C HIS A 183 -0.91 -24.62 4.75
N VAL A 184 -1.49 -23.61 4.11
CA VAL A 184 -1.51 -23.46 2.65
C VAL A 184 -0.56 -22.35 2.24
N LYS A 185 0.29 -22.60 1.24
CA LYS A 185 1.22 -21.61 0.67
C LYS A 185 0.79 -21.24 -0.74
N HIS A 186 0.55 -19.95 -0.96
CA HIS A 186 0.34 -19.36 -2.28
C HIS A 186 1.53 -18.48 -2.64
N TYR A 187 1.59 -18.01 -3.89
CA TYR A 187 2.62 -17.07 -4.36
C TYR A 187 4.05 -17.57 -4.14
N ILE A 188 4.26 -18.88 -4.32
CA ILE A 188 5.60 -19.50 -4.31
C ILE A 188 6.39 -18.91 -5.47
N ARG A 189 7.30 -17.98 -5.16
CA ARG A 189 7.89 -17.10 -6.16
C ARG A 189 8.88 -17.86 -7.03
N PHE A 190 8.81 -17.62 -8.34
CA PHE A 190 9.79 -18.13 -9.31
C PHE A 190 10.90 -17.10 -9.58
N GLY A 191 12.07 -17.58 -10.01
CA GLY A 191 13.17 -16.75 -10.49
C GLY A 191 14.18 -16.35 -9.41
N LEU A 192 14.87 -15.22 -9.62
CA LEU A 192 16.05 -14.83 -8.83
C LEU A 192 15.78 -14.64 -7.33
N ASN A 193 14.54 -14.28 -7.00
CA ASN A 193 14.06 -14.05 -5.64
C ASN A 193 13.13 -15.16 -5.15
N GLN A 194 13.32 -16.38 -5.63
CA GLN A 194 12.53 -17.55 -5.23
C GLN A 194 12.37 -17.69 -3.72
N ASN A 195 11.20 -18.15 -3.28
CA ASN A 195 10.84 -18.34 -1.88
C ASN A 195 9.86 -19.49 -1.71
N ASN A 196 9.44 -19.77 -0.48
CA ASN A 196 8.51 -20.85 -0.14
C ASN A 196 7.03 -20.41 -0.12
N GLY A 197 6.71 -19.29 -0.76
CA GLY A 197 5.38 -18.70 -0.78
C GLY A 197 4.98 -17.99 0.51
N SER A 198 3.80 -17.39 0.46
CA SER A 198 3.11 -16.73 1.57
C SER A 198 1.95 -17.59 2.03
N SER A 199 1.65 -17.55 3.33
CA SER A 199 0.42 -18.18 3.86
C SER A 199 -0.81 -17.67 3.10
N GLN A 200 -1.76 -18.55 2.81
CA GLN A 200 -3.04 -18.17 2.24
C GLN A 200 -3.68 -17.09 3.12
N THR A 201 -3.86 -15.89 2.58
CA THR A 201 -4.28 -14.70 3.30
C THR A 201 -5.35 -13.98 2.49
N ASP A 202 -6.37 -13.49 3.17
CA ASP A 202 -7.34 -12.57 2.58
C ASP A 202 -7.79 -11.51 3.59
N ILE A 203 -8.32 -10.41 3.06
CA ILE A 203 -8.86 -9.30 3.84
C ILE A 203 -10.17 -8.79 3.21
N PHE A 204 -11.18 -8.51 4.02
CA PHE A 204 -12.50 -8.05 3.58
C PHE A 204 -13.24 -7.27 4.67
N VAL A 205 -14.20 -6.44 4.28
CA VAL A 205 -15.04 -5.69 5.23
C VAL A 205 -16.37 -6.41 5.44
N VAL A 206 -16.85 -6.39 6.68
CA VAL A 206 -18.19 -6.85 7.06
C VAL A 206 -18.94 -5.78 7.84
N ASP A 207 -20.27 -5.79 7.76
CA ASP A 207 -21.12 -4.99 8.64
C ASP A 207 -21.27 -5.61 10.04
N LYS A 208 -22.01 -4.93 10.94
CA LYS A 208 -22.24 -5.40 12.31
C LYS A 208 -22.94 -6.78 12.42
N ASN A 209 -23.61 -7.21 11.35
CA ASN A 209 -24.34 -8.47 11.26
C ASN A 209 -23.55 -9.54 10.48
N GLY A 210 -22.28 -9.27 10.14
CA GLY A 210 -21.41 -10.16 9.41
C GLY A 210 -21.63 -10.17 7.89
N LYS A 211 -22.41 -9.26 7.31
CA LYS A 211 -22.59 -9.19 5.85
C LYS A 211 -21.31 -8.66 5.19
N VAL A 212 -20.77 -9.40 4.23
CA VAL A 212 -19.54 -9.05 3.48
C VAL A 212 -19.82 -7.94 2.47
N ASP A 213 -18.90 -6.99 2.36
CA ASP A 213 -18.87 -6.02 1.26
C ASP A 213 -18.48 -6.70 -0.05
N MET A 214 -19.48 -6.98 -0.88
CA MET A 214 -19.28 -7.70 -2.16
C MET A 214 -18.59 -6.87 -3.25
N ASN A 215 -18.28 -5.59 -2.99
CA ASN A 215 -17.34 -4.84 -3.84
C ASN A 215 -15.89 -5.29 -3.65
N ALA A 216 -15.58 -5.99 -2.55
CA ALA A 216 -14.28 -6.58 -2.25
C ALA A 216 -14.47 -7.96 -1.61
N PRO A 217 -15.04 -8.93 -2.35
CA PRO A 217 -15.50 -10.20 -1.80
C PRO A 217 -14.32 -11.06 -1.33
N ILE A 218 -14.62 -12.11 -0.55
CA ILE A 218 -13.65 -13.14 -0.18
C ILE A 218 -13.15 -13.83 -1.46
N ILE A 219 -11.84 -13.84 -1.70
CA ILE A 219 -11.26 -14.31 -2.98
C ILE A 219 -10.78 -15.75 -2.94
N TRP A 220 -10.72 -16.37 -1.76
CA TRP A 220 -10.25 -17.74 -1.54
C TRP A 220 -11.26 -18.60 -0.78
N ASP A 221 -11.25 -19.90 -1.05
CA ASP A 221 -11.80 -20.89 -0.14
C ASP A 221 -10.80 -21.16 0.99
N PHE A 222 -11.27 -21.09 2.23
CA PHE A 222 -10.51 -21.45 3.42
C PHE A 222 -11.17 -22.67 4.05
N ASP A 223 -10.67 -23.87 3.76
CA ASP A 223 -11.17 -25.09 4.39
C ASP A 223 -10.77 -25.20 5.87
N GLN A 224 -9.70 -24.48 6.25
CA GLN A 224 -9.27 -24.27 7.63
C GLN A 224 -8.80 -22.84 7.80
N ILE A 225 -8.96 -22.30 9.01
CA ILE A 225 -8.44 -21.00 9.42
C ILE A 225 -7.48 -21.20 10.61
N THR A 226 -6.26 -20.68 10.47
CA THR A 226 -5.27 -20.68 11.56
C THR A 226 -5.30 -19.39 12.37
N GLU A 227 -5.68 -18.28 11.74
CA GLU A 227 -5.87 -17.00 12.40
C GLU A 227 -6.95 -16.20 11.68
N ILE A 228 -7.85 -15.61 12.47
CA ILE A 228 -8.85 -14.64 11.98
C ILE A 228 -9.05 -13.55 13.03
N THR A 229 -8.95 -12.31 12.59
CA THR A 229 -9.14 -11.13 13.44
C THR A 229 -10.13 -10.18 12.81
N ALA A 230 -10.86 -9.45 13.65
CA ALA A 230 -11.74 -8.35 13.30
C ALA A 230 -11.20 -7.07 13.93
N LEU A 231 -10.90 -6.07 13.09
CA LEU A 231 -10.55 -4.73 13.51
C LEU A 231 -11.75 -3.81 13.27
N PRO A 232 -12.39 -3.25 14.31
CA PRO A 232 -13.44 -2.25 14.14
C PRO A 232 -12.96 -1.05 13.32
N ILE A 233 -13.83 -0.57 12.43
CA ILE A 233 -13.55 0.59 11.57
C ILE A 233 -13.97 1.86 12.31
N ASP A 234 -13.04 2.80 12.47
CA ASP A 234 -13.32 4.12 13.01
C ASP A 234 -14.44 4.82 12.24
N GLU A 235 -15.50 5.29 12.89
CA GLU A 235 -16.60 5.97 12.19
C GLU A 235 -16.19 7.32 11.60
N LYS A 236 -15.36 8.07 12.31
CA LYS A 236 -14.93 9.41 11.91
C LYS A 236 -13.63 9.35 11.11
N PRO A 237 -13.56 10.00 9.94
CA PRO A 237 -12.30 10.17 9.23
C PRO A 237 -11.26 10.93 10.06
N LEU A 238 -9.99 10.54 9.92
CA LEU A 238 -8.83 11.28 10.44
C LEU A 238 -8.13 11.96 9.26
N LYS A 239 -7.82 13.24 9.41
CA LYS A 239 -7.17 14.05 8.37
C LYS A 239 -5.71 14.33 8.71
N ILE A 240 -4.85 14.17 7.70
CA ILE A 240 -3.44 14.54 7.72
C ILE A 240 -3.22 15.52 6.57
N THR A 241 -2.84 16.76 6.87
CA THR A 241 -2.71 17.81 5.86
C THR A 241 -1.31 18.40 5.79
N GLY A 242 -0.81 18.60 4.58
CA GLY A 242 0.44 19.31 4.30
C GLY A 242 1.71 18.59 4.75
N GLY A 243 2.76 19.38 4.93
CA GLY A 243 4.10 18.94 5.32
C GLY A 243 5.01 18.66 4.13
N ARG A 244 6.24 19.17 4.21
CA ARG A 244 7.32 18.88 3.25
C ARG A 244 8.39 18.03 3.90
N PHE A 245 8.44 16.76 3.56
CA PHE A 245 9.37 15.79 4.10
C PHE A 245 10.54 15.59 3.13
N THR A 246 11.76 15.72 3.64
CA THR A 246 12.98 15.35 2.91
C THR A 246 13.66 14.23 3.67
N THR A 247 13.73 13.05 3.05
CA THR A 247 14.56 11.96 3.55
C THR A 247 15.98 12.12 3.02
N LYS A 248 16.95 12.19 3.94
CA LYS A 248 18.37 11.99 3.63
C LYS A 248 18.63 10.49 3.70
N ALA A 249 18.66 9.86 2.53
CA ALA A 249 18.63 8.42 2.39
C ALA A 249 19.84 7.73 3.05
N ASN A 250 19.60 6.50 3.49
CA ASN A 250 20.67 5.63 3.97
C ASN A 250 21.70 5.36 2.86
N GLN A 251 22.94 5.13 3.26
CA GLN A 251 24.04 4.69 2.38
C GLN A 251 24.54 3.30 2.78
N ALA A 252 23.63 2.49 3.33
CA ALA A 252 23.91 1.15 3.80
C ALA A 252 24.23 0.20 2.64
N GLU A 253 24.79 -0.95 2.97
CA GLU A 253 25.05 -2.00 1.99
C GLU A 253 23.74 -2.45 1.30
N SER A 254 23.80 -2.64 -0.02
CA SER A 254 22.66 -3.07 -0.85
C SER A 254 22.26 -4.52 -0.54
N LYS A 255 21.43 -4.69 0.50
CA LYS A 255 20.83 -5.96 0.95
C LYS A 255 19.33 -5.78 1.18
N TYR A 256 18.57 -6.88 1.19
CA TYR A 256 17.13 -6.88 1.52
C TYR A 256 16.86 -6.57 3.00
N THR A 257 17.17 -5.35 3.41
CA THR A 257 17.10 -4.83 4.77
C THR A 257 16.29 -3.55 4.79
N TYR A 258 14.98 -3.69 4.56
CA TYR A 258 14.06 -2.58 4.35
C TYR A 258 14.05 -1.57 5.52
N TYR A 259 14.05 -0.28 5.17
CA TYR A 259 13.86 0.84 6.09
C TYR A 259 12.38 1.24 6.11
N SER A 260 11.83 1.33 7.31
CA SER A 260 10.44 1.72 7.60
C SER A 260 10.36 3.13 8.17
N ARG A 261 11.34 3.99 7.92
CA ARG A 261 11.42 5.38 8.39
C ARG A 261 10.39 6.27 7.67
N ASN A 262 9.12 6.04 7.97
CA ASN A 262 7.99 6.44 7.14
C ASN A 262 6.81 6.97 7.97
N ILE A 263 5.72 7.30 7.28
CA ILE A 263 4.37 7.44 7.84
C ILE A 263 3.63 6.12 7.58
N ALA A 264 3.53 5.30 8.62
CA ALA A 264 2.75 4.08 8.58
C ALA A 264 1.28 4.38 8.89
N ILE A 265 0.37 3.94 8.02
CA ILE A 265 -1.07 4.07 8.19
C ILE A 265 -1.66 2.69 8.50
N ARG A 266 -2.13 2.52 9.74
CA ARG A 266 -2.73 1.29 10.29
C ARG A 266 -4.13 1.55 10.86
N ARG A 267 -4.78 2.60 10.36
CA ARG A 267 -6.11 3.07 10.76
C ARG A 267 -6.97 3.20 9.51
N SER A 268 -8.21 2.75 9.59
CA SER A 268 -9.20 2.95 8.53
C SER A 268 -9.74 4.39 8.51
N HIS A 269 -10.37 4.80 7.40
CA HIS A 269 -10.90 6.17 7.21
C HIS A 269 -9.83 7.25 7.46
N VAL A 270 -8.78 7.24 6.65
CA VAL A 270 -7.70 8.24 6.72
C VAL A 270 -7.62 9.00 5.40
N GLU A 271 -7.56 10.33 5.50
CA GLU A 271 -7.28 11.21 4.37
C GLU A 271 -5.91 11.87 4.58
N VAL A 272 -5.02 11.73 3.59
CA VAL A 272 -3.76 12.46 3.48
C VAL A 272 -3.89 13.44 2.32
N ASP A 273 -3.70 14.73 2.57
CA ASP A 273 -3.89 15.80 1.57
C ASP A 273 -2.71 16.78 1.56
N GLY A 274 -2.14 17.01 0.38
CA GLY A 274 -1.15 18.07 0.19
C GLY A 274 0.25 17.76 0.73
N LEU A 275 0.56 16.48 0.99
CA LEU A 275 1.88 16.07 1.47
C LEU A 275 2.91 16.11 0.33
N GLU A 276 4.14 16.50 0.65
CA GLU A 276 5.28 16.42 -0.27
C GLU A 276 6.38 15.59 0.37
N HIS A 277 6.86 14.57 -0.33
CA HIS A 277 8.04 13.81 0.05
C HIS A 277 9.12 13.91 -1.02
N ARG A 278 10.35 14.11 -0.57
CA ARG A 278 11.57 14.20 -1.39
C ARG A 278 12.67 13.33 -0.82
N VAL A 279 13.51 12.81 -1.71
CA VAL A 279 14.68 12.01 -1.35
C VAL A 279 15.96 12.72 -1.77
N THR A 280 16.96 12.71 -0.90
CA THR A 280 18.32 13.24 -1.14
C THR A 280 19.36 12.28 -0.56
N GLY A 281 20.64 12.43 -0.92
CA GLY A 281 21.73 11.67 -0.30
C GLY A 281 21.91 10.22 -0.79
N GLU A 282 21.10 9.77 -1.76
CA GLU A 282 21.32 8.48 -2.45
C GLU A 282 22.68 8.47 -3.17
N GLY A 283 23.49 7.45 -2.90
CA GLY A 283 24.84 7.28 -3.44
C GLY A 283 24.96 6.10 -4.42
N GLU A 284 26.13 5.48 -4.47
CA GLU A 284 26.36 4.26 -5.27
C GLU A 284 25.79 2.98 -4.66
N GLN A 285 25.50 3.01 -3.36
CA GLN A 285 24.85 1.93 -2.63
C GLN A 285 23.75 2.46 -1.72
N GLY A 286 22.81 1.59 -1.37
CA GLY A 286 21.73 1.89 -0.43
C GLY A 286 20.87 0.65 -0.17
N ALA A 287 20.36 0.55 1.06
CA ALA A 287 19.34 -0.42 1.44
C ALA A 287 17.94 0.10 1.03
N PRO A 288 16.96 -0.80 0.81
CA PRO A 288 15.69 -0.41 0.23
C PRO A 288 14.74 0.22 1.24
N TYR A 289 13.81 1.02 0.76
CA TYR A 289 12.73 1.62 1.54
C TYR A 289 11.42 0.86 1.34
N GLY A 290 10.66 0.70 2.43
CA GLY A 290 9.37 0.01 2.44
C GLY A 290 8.18 0.87 2.05
N GLY A 291 8.40 2.08 1.51
CA GLY A 291 7.38 3.11 1.29
C GLY A 291 7.41 4.19 2.37
N PHE A 292 7.45 5.46 1.97
CA PHE A 292 7.27 6.63 2.84
C PHE A 292 5.81 6.79 3.30
N LEU A 293 4.84 6.52 2.42
CA LEU A 293 3.47 6.25 2.84
C LEU A 293 3.27 4.73 2.80
N HIS A 294 3.23 4.12 3.99
CA HIS A 294 3.04 2.69 4.13
C HIS A 294 1.65 2.40 4.67
N ILE A 295 0.72 2.10 3.77
CA ILE A 295 -0.69 1.83 4.06
C ILE A 295 -0.88 0.34 4.25
N GLY A 296 -1.46 -0.09 5.36
CA GLY A 296 -1.73 -1.51 5.55
C GLY A 296 -2.60 -1.83 6.74
N ASP A 297 -3.14 -3.04 6.75
CA ASP A 297 -4.04 -3.54 7.80
C ASP A 297 -5.21 -2.56 8.09
N CYS A 298 -5.74 -1.93 7.04
CA CYS A 298 -6.76 -0.88 7.14
C CYS A 298 -7.64 -0.82 5.88
N ALA A 299 -8.69 0.01 5.92
CA ALA A 299 -9.58 0.25 4.78
C ALA A 299 -9.91 1.74 4.63
N TYR A 300 -10.30 2.14 3.42
CA TYR A 300 -10.79 3.50 3.11
C TYR A 300 -9.73 4.57 3.38
N VAL A 301 -8.62 4.50 2.65
CA VAL A 301 -7.54 5.48 2.72
C VAL A 301 -7.50 6.27 1.41
N THR A 302 -7.47 7.60 1.52
CA THR A 302 -7.30 8.49 0.36
C THR A 302 -6.04 9.30 0.54
N VAL A 303 -5.14 9.22 -0.44
CA VAL A 303 -3.97 10.10 -0.57
C VAL A 303 -4.24 11.01 -1.75
N LYS A 304 -4.20 12.33 -1.54
CA LYS A 304 -4.50 13.30 -2.59
C LYS A 304 -3.57 14.49 -2.61
N ASN A 305 -3.45 15.12 -3.79
CA ASN A 305 -2.64 16.32 -4.00
C ASN A 305 -1.19 16.16 -3.49
N THR A 306 -0.62 14.97 -3.68
CA THR A 306 0.61 14.55 -3.01
C THR A 306 1.76 14.38 -4.01
N ILE A 307 2.94 14.87 -3.63
CA ILE A 307 4.18 14.76 -4.42
C ILE A 307 5.10 13.73 -3.76
N LEU A 308 5.66 12.82 -4.55
CA LEU A 308 6.45 11.67 -4.11
C LEU A 308 7.74 11.56 -4.93
N THR A 309 8.72 10.78 -4.47
CA THR A 309 10.01 10.62 -5.16
C THR A 309 10.37 9.15 -5.32
N GLY A 310 10.61 8.71 -6.56
CA GLY A 310 11.17 7.37 -6.81
C GLY A 310 12.61 7.26 -6.31
N HIS A 311 12.98 6.12 -5.72
CA HIS A 311 14.32 5.84 -5.24
C HIS A 311 15.24 5.32 -6.34
N LYS A 312 16.57 5.53 -6.24
CA LYS A 312 17.54 4.90 -7.14
C LYS A 312 17.45 3.37 -7.08
N THR A 313 17.55 2.71 -8.23
CA THR A 313 17.58 1.25 -8.31
C THR A 313 18.96 0.75 -7.92
N TYR A 314 19.03 -0.01 -6.83
CA TYR A 314 20.21 -0.77 -6.42
C TYR A 314 20.07 -2.25 -6.78
N SER A 315 21.17 -2.99 -6.73
CA SER A 315 21.19 -4.45 -6.94
C SER A 315 21.81 -5.18 -5.76
N THR A 316 21.37 -6.41 -5.55
CA THR A 316 21.87 -7.32 -4.50
C THR A 316 21.94 -8.75 -5.06
N ILE A 317 22.30 -9.72 -4.23
CA ILE A 317 22.28 -11.15 -4.61
C ILE A 317 20.94 -11.75 -4.16
N GLY A 318 20.18 -12.25 -5.13
CA GLY A 318 18.89 -12.92 -4.88
C GLY A 318 19.06 -14.31 -4.28
N ALA A 319 17.94 -14.90 -3.85
CA ALA A 319 17.89 -16.24 -3.27
C ALA A 319 18.41 -17.35 -4.22
N ALA A 320 18.44 -17.11 -5.54
CA ALA A 320 19.03 -18.00 -6.53
C ALA A 320 20.56 -17.83 -6.69
N GLY A 321 21.22 -17.04 -5.83
CA GLY A 321 22.68 -16.82 -5.87
C GLY A 321 23.16 -15.94 -7.04
N LYS A 322 22.26 -15.17 -7.66
CA LYS A 322 22.58 -14.31 -8.81
C LYS A 322 22.15 -12.86 -8.57
N PRO A 323 22.77 -11.87 -9.26
CA PRO A 323 22.41 -10.46 -9.11
C PRO A 323 20.95 -10.18 -9.47
N VAL A 324 20.28 -9.37 -8.66
CA VAL A 324 18.89 -8.96 -8.85
C VAL A 324 18.69 -7.51 -8.43
N SER A 325 17.85 -6.78 -9.15
CA SER A 325 17.45 -5.42 -8.75
C SER A 325 16.58 -5.45 -7.50
N MET A 326 16.79 -4.46 -6.64
CA MET A 326 16.16 -4.37 -5.34
C MET A 326 15.02 -3.35 -5.36
N GLY A 327 13.83 -3.76 -4.94
CA GLY A 327 12.69 -2.85 -4.89
C GLY A 327 12.79 -1.90 -3.71
N SER A 328 12.75 -0.59 -3.98
CA SER A 328 12.72 0.48 -3.00
C SER A 328 11.58 1.43 -3.36
N TYR A 329 10.68 1.69 -2.41
CA TYR A 329 9.39 2.33 -2.70
C TYR A 329 9.21 3.61 -1.91
N ASP A 330 8.38 4.50 -2.47
CA ASP A 330 7.84 5.64 -1.76
C ASP A 330 6.38 5.41 -1.32
N LEU A 331 5.69 4.51 -2.01
CA LEU A 331 4.36 4.04 -1.66
C LEU A 331 4.36 2.52 -1.42
N SER A 332 3.69 2.09 -0.36
CA SER A 332 3.43 0.67 -0.12
C SER A 332 2.02 0.47 0.35
N VAL A 333 1.32 -0.50 -0.24
CA VAL A 333 -0.06 -0.86 0.12
C VAL A 333 -0.13 -2.35 0.40
N ASN A 334 -0.28 -2.74 1.66
CA ASN A 334 -0.24 -4.14 2.06
C ASN A 334 -1.41 -4.51 2.96
N ARG A 335 -2.24 -5.48 2.57
CA ARG A 335 -3.46 -5.85 3.30
C ARG A 335 -4.36 -4.63 3.55
N ALA A 336 -4.69 -3.90 2.49
CA ALA A 336 -5.58 -2.74 2.58
C ALA A 336 -6.69 -2.77 1.53
N LEU A 337 -7.85 -2.18 1.86
CA LEU A 337 -9.00 -2.11 0.97
C LEU A 337 -9.40 -0.67 0.66
N ASN A 338 -9.88 -0.43 -0.56
CA ASN A 338 -10.43 0.85 -0.98
C ASN A 338 -9.40 1.98 -0.76
N VAL A 339 -8.22 1.82 -1.37
CA VAL A 339 -7.12 2.80 -1.29
C VAL A 339 -7.09 3.60 -2.58
N SER A 340 -7.18 4.92 -2.46
CA SER A 340 -7.22 5.84 -3.58
C SER A 340 -6.05 6.82 -3.56
N PHE A 341 -5.40 6.98 -4.72
CA PHE A 341 -4.42 8.01 -5.00
C PHE A 341 -5.04 8.98 -6.01
N LEU A 342 -5.20 10.24 -5.62
CA LEU A 342 -5.92 11.25 -6.39
C LEU A 342 -5.02 12.46 -6.64
N ASN A 343 -4.77 12.84 -7.89
CA ASN A 343 -3.93 13.98 -8.21
C ASN A 343 -2.54 13.88 -7.54
N CYS A 344 -1.85 12.76 -7.76
CA CYS A 344 -0.53 12.51 -7.19
C CYS A 344 0.54 12.42 -8.29
N SER A 345 1.75 12.89 -8.01
CA SER A 345 2.82 12.90 -9.00
C SER A 345 4.19 12.58 -8.42
N GLN A 346 5.10 12.14 -9.28
CA GLN A 346 6.51 11.98 -8.95
C GLN A 346 7.32 13.25 -9.23
N THR A 347 8.36 13.47 -8.42
CA THR A 347 9.33 14.55 -8.63
C THR A 347 10.34 14.24 -9.73
N ASN A 348 10.67 12.97 -9.93
CA ASN A 348 11.62 12.52 -10.95
C ASN A 348 10.90 12.10 -12.23
N ASP A 349 11.67 12.00 -13.32
CA ASP A 349 11.18 11.54 -14.60
C ASP A 349 10.64 10.10 -14.49
N ILE A 350 9.37 9.92 -14.79
CA ILE A 350 8.68 8.63 -14.71
C ILE A 350 9.21 7.62 -15.75
N ASP A 351 9.92 8.08 -16.77
CA ASP A 351 10.55 7.25 -17.81
C ASP A 351 12.03 6.93 -17.53
N ASP A 352 12.64 7.49 -16.48
CA ASP A 352 14.04 7.23 -16.12
C ASP A 352 14.18 5.90 -15.35
N ASN A 353 14.78 4.90 -16.00
CA ASN A 353 14.99 3.56 -15.46
C ASN A 353 16.14 3.46 -14.43
N LYS A 354 16.83 4.57 -14.14
CA LYS A 354 17.74 4.64 -12.98
C LYS A 354 16.96 4.58 -11.67
N TYR A 355 15.70 5.01 -11.67
CA TYR A 355 14.84 4.97 -10.49
C TYR A 355 13.93 3.74 -10.52
N TRP A 356 13.67 3.20 -9.33
CA TRP A 356 12.73 2.11 -9.15
C TRP A 356 11.28 2.61 -9.29
N GLY A 357 10.35 1.67 -9.36
CA GLY A 357 8.92 1.97 -9.43
C GLY A 357 8.34 2.44 -8.10
N ILE A 358 7.49 3.47 -8.13
CA ILE A 358 7.08 4.23 -6.94
C ILE A 358 6.31 3.41 -5.88
N LEU A 359 5.50 2.44 -6.32
CA LEU A 359 4.58 1.67 -5.47
C LEU A 359 4.89 0.17 -5.53
N GLY A 360 4.74 -0.53 -4.41
CA GLY A 360 4.50 -1.98 -4.37
C GLY A 360 3.23 -2.30 -3.56
N SER A 361 2.42 -3.26 -4.01
CA SER A 361 1.21 -3.65 -3.27
C SER A 361 0.99 -5.15 -3.14
N ASN A 362 0.47 -5.59 -1.98
CA ASN A 362 0.21 -6.99 -1.66
C ASN A 362 -1.11 -7.14 -0.92
N PHE A 363 -1.83 -8.24 -1.15
CA PHE A 363 -3.04 -8.67 -0.46
C PHE A 363 -4.09 -7.55 -0.32
N SER A 364 -4.22 -6.70 -1.33
CA SER A 364 -5.01 -5.48 -1.27
C SER A 364 -6.17 -5.50 -2.25
N LYS A 365 -7.26 -4.78 -1.96
CA LYS A 365 -8.43 -4.77 -2.84
C LYS A 365 -8.90 -3.36 -3.17
N ASN A 366 -9.42 -3.19 -4.38
CA ASN A 366 -9.97 -1.93 -4.87
C ASN A 366 -8.94 -0.79 -4.78
N LEU A 367 -7.82 -0.94 -5.49
CA LEU A 367 -6.83 0.13 -5.63
C LEU A 367 -7.25 1.09 -6.76
N LEU A 368 -7.21 2.39 -6.50
CA LEU A 368 -7.58 3.43 -7.45
C LEU A 368 -6.45 4.44 -7.65
N TYR A 369 -6.06 4.65 -8.91
CA TYR A 369 -5.31 5.84 -9.36
C TYR A 369 -6.25 6.73 -10.18
N ASP A 370 -6.29 8.01 -9.85
CA ASP A 370 -7.06 9.02 -10.58
C ASP A 370 -6.24 10.30 -10.70
N HIS A 371 -6.00 10.78 -11.92
CA HIS A 371 -5.14 11.94 -12.18
C HIS A 371 -3.71 11.77 -11.64
N CYS A 372 -3.13 10.57 -11.75
CA CYS A 372 -1.78 10.28 -11.28
C CYS A 372 -0.73 10.32 -12.40
N THR A 373 0.48 10.78 -12.07
CA THR A 373 1.66 10.70 -12.95
C THR A 373 2.77 9.95 -12.23
N PHE A 374 2.88 8.66 -12.51
CA PHE A 374 3.77 7.73 -11.81
C PHE A 374 4.58 6.85 -12.77
N SER A 375 5.70 6.29 -12.31
CA SER A 375 6.53 5.36 -13.07
C SER A 375 5.85 4.01 -13.25
N ARG A 376 4.93 3.63 -12.35
CA ARG A 376 4.13 2.40 -12.46
C ARG A 376 2.87 2.33 -11.61
N PHE A 377 2.05 1.36 -11.96
CA PHE A 377 1.19 0.62 -11.04
C PHE A 377 1.79 -0.78 -10.80
N ASP A 378 1.69 -1.31 -9.59
CA ASP A 378 2.27 -2.61 -9.27
C ASP A 378 1.45 -3.41 -8.25
N ALA A 379 1.02 -4.60 -8.66
CA ALA A 379 0.32 -5.60 -7.86
C ALA A 379 1.17 -6.86 -7.76
N HIS A 380 1.79 -7.07 -6.58
CA HIS A 380 2.75 -8.15 -6.34
C HIS A 380 2.08 -9.49 -5.97
N GLN A 381 1.19 -9.50 -4.97
CA GLN A 381 0.57 -10.72 -4.45
C GLN A 381 -0.89 -10.42 -4.12
N GLY A 382 -1.82 -11.27 -4.53
CA GLY A 382 -3.21 -11.25 -4.03
C GLY A 382 -3.95 -9.92 -4.11
N VAL A 383 -3.69 -9.12 -5.15
CA VAL A 383 -4.47 -7.91 -5.39
C VAL A 383 -5.78 -8.26 -6.08
N ALA A 384 -6.90 -7.68 -5.65
CA ALA A 384 -8.19 -7.89 -6.29
C ALA A 384 -8.86 -6.56 -6.64
N ASN A 385 -9.25 -6.41 -7.90
CA ASN A 385 -9.76 -5.17 -8.48
C ASN A 385 -8.76 -4.00 -8.43
N ALA A 386 -8.55 -3.37 -9.58
CA ALA A 386 -7.76 -2.16 -9.69
C ALA A 386 -8.34 -1.25 -10.78
N THR A 387 -8.30 0.06 -10.54
CA THR A 387 -8.72 1.07 -11.50
C THR A 387 -7.61 2.10 -11.65
N ILE A 388 -7.18 2.33 -12.88
CA ILE A 388 -6.23 3.37 -13.24
C ILE A 388 -6.94 4.26 -14.25
N ARG A 389 -7.21 5.51 -13.88
CA ARG A 389 -7.89 6.43 -14.77
C ARG A 389 -7.29 7.83 -14.80
N ASN A 390 -7.48 8.53 -15.91
CA ASN A 390 -7.00 9.91 -16.09
C ASN A 390 -5.49 10.05 -15.80
N SER A 391 -4.70 8.99 -16.01
CA SER A 391 -3.35 8.87 -15.45
C SER A 391 -2.29 8.63 -16.51
N THR A 392 -1.04 8.95 -16.18
CA THR A 392 0.14 8.62 -16.99
C THR A 392 1.07 7.69 -16.22
N LEU A 393 1.36 6.52 -16.81
CA LEU A 393 2.30 5.55 -16.26
C LEU A 393 3.57 5.45 -17.12
N GLY A 394 4.73 5.59 -16.48
CA GLY A 394 6.05 5.64 -17.11
C GLY A 394 6.65 4.28 -17.48
N HIS A 395 7.99 4.20 -17.46
CA HIS A 395 8.76 3.09 -18.05
C HIS A 395 8.44 1.69 -17.50
N MET A 396 7.97 1.58 -16.26
CA MET A 396 7.59 0.29 -15.68
C MET A 396 6.15 -0.10 -15.98
N GLY A 397 5.29 0.84 -16.41
CA GLY A 397 3.92 0.58 -16.82
C GLY A 397 3.07 -0.06 -15.72
N ILE A 398 2.24 -1.03 -16.09
CA ILE A 398 1.42 -1.81 -15.15
C ILE A 398 2.07 -3.18 -14.98
N ASN A 399 2.52 -3.50 -13.77
CA ASN A 399 2.95 -4.85 -13.41
C ASN A 399 1.90 -5.46 -12.49
N ALA A 400 1.27 -6.56 -12.88
CA ALA A 400 0.16 -7.06 -12.10
C ALA A 400 0.14 -8.58 -12.01
N ILE A 401 -0.21 -9.07 -10.82
CA ILE A 401 -0.95 -10.30 -10.66
C ILE A 401 -2.15 -10.08 -9.74
N GLY A 402 -3.21 -10.87 -9.90
CA GLY A 402 -4.40 -10.66 -9.09
C GLY A 402 -5.67 -11.35 -9.59
N SER A 403 -6.80 -10.74 -9.27
CA SER A 403 -8.13 -11.20 -9.66
C SER A 403 -9.14 -10.06 -9.77
N GLY A 404 -10.33 -10.35 -10.29
CA GLY A 404 -11.40 -9.37 -10.43
C GLY A 404 -11.21 -8.48 -11.66
N LEU A 405 -11.65 -7.22 -11.57
CA LEU A 405 -11.58 -6.27 -12.68
C LEU A 405 -10.31 -5.42 -12.62
N LEU A 406 -9.47 -5.48 -13.66
CA LEU A 406 -8.45 -4.46 -13.93
C LEU A 406 -8.98 -3.49 -14.99
N LEU A 407 -9.32 -2.27 -14.58
CA LEU A 407 -9.78 -1.20 -15.46
C LEU A 407 -8.66 -0.18 -15.67
N VAL A 408 -8.32 0.08 -16.93
CA VAL A 408 -7.43 1.16 -17.37
C VAL A 408 -8.22 2.05 -18.31
N GLU A 409 -8.49 3.29 -17.92
CA GLU A 409 -9.38 4.18 -18.64
C GLU A 409 -8.77 5.58 -18.82
N ASN A 410 -8.94 6.21 -19.97
CA ASN A 410 -8.49 7.59 -20.22
C ASN A 410 -7.03 7.84 -19.76
N SER A 411 -6.11 6.95 -20.12
CA SER A 411 -4.76 6.93 -19.55
C SER A 411 -3.68 6.73 -20.61
N THR A 412 -2.49 7.27 -20.35
CA THR A 412 -1.31 7.07 -21.18
C THR A 412 -0.36 6.09 -20.52
N ILE A 413 -0.03 4.99 -21.19
CA ILE A 413 0.88 3.97 -20.69
C ILE A 413 2.16 3.97 -21.53
N ARG A 414 3.31 4.10 -20.87
CA ARG A 414 4.63 4.26 -21.51
C ARG A 414 5.59 3.10 -21.22
N GLY A 415 5.08 2.03 -20.61
CA GLY A 415 5.81 0.80 -20.36
C GLY A 415 6.13 0.03 -21.64
N ARG A 416 6.81 -1.12 -21.51
CA ARG A 416 7.06 -2.04 -22.64
C ARG A 416 5.80 -2.73 -23.15
N SER A 417 4.78 -2.83 -22.31
CA SER A 417 3.44 -3.31 -22.59
C SER A 417 2.41 -2.45 -21.85
N ILE A 418 1.13 -2.60 -22.18
CA ILE A 418 0.07 -1.96 -21.41
C ILE A 418 -0.03 -2.64 -20.04
N VAL A 419 -0.15 -3.97 -20.03
CA VAL A 419 -0.17 -4.79 -18.81
C VAL A 419 0.90 -5.87 -18.90
N ASN A 420 1.85 -5.84 -17.97
CA ASN A 420 2.77 -6.93 -17.72
C ASN A 420 2.26 -7.82 -16.59
N LEU A 421 1.78 -9.00 -16.94
CA LEU A 421 1.45 -10.04 -15.98
C LEU A 421 2.74 -10.65 -15.44
N ARG A 422 2.94 -10.55 -14.13
CA ARG A 422 4.26 -10.84 -13.56
C ARG A 422 4.59 -12.34 -13.55
N SER A 423 5.64 -12.73 -14.25
CA SER A 423 6.06 -14.12 -14.36
C SER A 423 6.61 -14.73 -13.08
N ASP A 424 7.17 -13.92 -12.18
CA ASP A 424 7.66 -14.40 -10.88
C ASP A 424 6.54 -14.90 -9.97
N TYR A 425 5.27 -14.61 -10.32
CA TYR A 425 4.08 -15.14 -9.67
C TYR A 425 3.08 -15.71 -10.69
N GLY A 426 3.57 -16.37 -11.74
CA GLY A 426 2.73 -17.19 -12.62
C GLY A 426 1.91 -16.41 -13.66
N SER A 427 2.23 -15.13 -13.88
CA SER A 427 1.59 -14.27 -14.88
C SER A 427 0.07 -14.19 -14.74
N THR A 428 -0.45 -14.26 -13.52
CA THR A 428 -1.87 -14.54 -13.28
C THR A 428 -2.75 -13.31 -13.07
N TRP A 429 -3.89 -13.24 -13.76
CA TRP A 429 -5.03 -12.37 -13.44
C TRP A 429 -6.35 -13.14 -13.62
N GLN A 430 -6.98 -13.55 -12.53
CA GLN A 430 -8.25 -14.28 -12.58
C GLN A 430 -9.45 -13.31 -12.61
N GLY A 431 -9.88 -12.94 -13.81
CA GLY A 431 -11.01 -12.04 -14.02
C GLY A 431 -10.92 -11.31 -15.35
N ASP A 432 -11.40 -10.07 -15.40
CA ASP A 432 -11.50 -9.29 -16.63
C ASP A 432 -10.47 -8.15 -16.64
N VAL A 433 -9.96 -7.84 -17.84
CA VAL A 433 -9.15 -6.65 -18.10
C VAL A 433 -9.88 -5.76 -19.11
N VAL A 434 -10.01 -4.49 -18.78
CA VAL A 434 -10.62 -3.48 -19.65
C VAL A 434 -9.63 -2.34 -19.86
N ILE A 435 -9.33 -2.04 -21.12
CA ILE A 435 -8.50 -0.92 -21.56
C ILE A 435 -9.37 -0.03 -22.44
N ARG A 436 -9.64 1.20 -22.00
CA ARG A 436 -10.55 2.11 -22.68
C ARG A 436 -9.98 3.52 -22.81
N ASP A 437 -10.14 4.14 -23.98
CA ASP A 437 -9.78 5.54 -24.22
C ASP A 437 -8.29 5.81 -23.89
N CYS A 438 -7.42 4.86 -24.23
CA CYS A 438 -6.02 4.89 -23.83
C CYS A 438 -5.08 5.27 -24.97
N VAL A 439 -3.92 5.80 -24.59
CA VAL A 439 -2.74 5.91 -25.47
C VAL A 439 -1.66 4.98 -24.94
N PHE A 440 -1.14 4.11 -25.79
CA PHE A 440 0.01 3.28 -25.49
C PHE A 440 1.23 3.75 -26.27
N VAL A 441 2.31 4.10 -25.57
CA VAL A 441 3.60 4.49 -26.15
C VAL A 441 4.63 3.44 -25.74
N PRO A 442 4.86 2.39 -26.56
CA PRO A 442 5.73 1.29 -26.21
C PRO A 442 7.14 1.75 -25.84
N ALA A 443 7.65 1.27 -24.70
CA ALA A 443 9.00 1.54 -24.19
C ALA A 443 9.35 3.04 -24.14
N GLY A 444 8.38 3.90 -23.81
CA GLY A 444 8.57 5.36 -23.75
C GLY A 444 8.88 5.99 -25.11
N GLY A 445 8.58 5.31 -26.22
CA GLY A 445 8.89 5.75 -27.58
C GLY A 445 10.25 5.31 -28.09
N LYS A 446 10.94 4.38 -27.41
CA LYS A 446 12.17 3.76 -27.93
C LYS A 446 11.81 2.66 -28.95
N PRO A 447 12.65 2.42 -29.98
CA PRO A 447 12.41 1.34 -30.94
C PRO A 447 12.18 -0.01 -30.27
N THR A 448 11.01 -0.62 -30.47
CA THR A 448 10.66 -1.89 -29.84
C THR A 448 9.61 -2.67 -30.62
N ASN A 449 9.46 -3.96 -30.31
CA ASN A 449 8.31 -4.76 -30.73
C ASN A 449 7.20 -4.58 -29.70
N ALA A 450 6.15 -3.85 -30.06
CA ALA A 450 5.05 -3.57 -29.16
C ALA A 450 4.21 -4.82 -28.87
N ALA A 451 3.82 -4.99 -27.60
CA ALA A 451 2.85 -5.98 -27.18
C ALA A 451 1.91 -5.37 -26.13
N LEU A 452 0.63 -5.74 -26.15
CA LEU A 452 -0.37 -5.16 -25.23
C LEU A 452 -0.33 -5.83 -23.86
N ILE A 453 -0.33 -7.16 -23.85
CA ILE A 453 -0.29 -7.99 -22.65
C ILE A 453 0.99 -8.83 -22.68
N SER A 454 1.85 -8.65 -21.69
CA SER A 454 3.08 -9.42 -21.56
C SER A 454 3.07 -10.34 -20.35
N GLY A 455 3.90 -11.38 -20.38
CA GLY A 455 4.07 -12.33 -19.30
C GLY A 455 4.85 -13.57 -19.76
N SER A 456 5.09 -14.48 -18.82
CA SER A 456 5.71 -15.78 -19.09
C SER A 456 5.20 -16.85 -18.12
N TYR A 457 4.90 -18.03 -18.65
CA TYR A 457 4.41 -19.16 -17.89
C TYR A 457 4.74 -20.49 -18.59
N SER A 458 5.64 -21.28 -18.02
CA SER A 458 6.04 -22.58 -18.59
C SER A 458 5.13 -23.76 -18.18
N GLY A 459 4.28 -23.58 -17.18
CA GLY A 459 3.51 -24.67 -16.58
C GLY A 459 4.35 -25.71 -15.81
N GLN A 460 5.62 -25.42 -15.53
CA GLN A 460 6.52 -26.34 -14.81
C GLN A 460 6.73 -26.01 -13.33
N HIS A 461 6.35 -24.81 -12.89
CA HIS A 461 6.54 -24.34 -11.52
C HIS A 461 5.22 -24.32 -10.75
N ASP A 462 5.23 -24.83 -9.52
CA ASP A 462 4.10 -24.74 -8.62
C ASP A 462 4.10 -23.37 -7.91
N PHE A 463 3.16 -22.50 -8.27
CA PHE A 463 2.98 -21.22 -7.59
C PHE A 463 2.16 -21.35 -6.30
N GLY A 464 1.64 -22.54 -6.00
CA GLY A 464 0.76 -22.83 -4.87
C GLY A 464 -0.73 -22.55 -5.15
N TYR A 465 -1.09 -22.25 -6.40
CA TYR A 465 -2.46 -21.96 -6.84
C TYR A 465 -2.57 -22.06 -8.36
N THR A 466 -3.80 -22.20 -8.88
CA THR A 466 -4.05 -22.20 -10.33
C THR A 466 -3.78 -20.82 -10.91
N CYS A 467 -2.99 -20.75 -11.98
CA CYS A 467 -2.69 -19.51 -12.67
C CYS A 467 -3.66 -19.29 -13.85
N TYR A 468 -4.09 -18.04 -14.02
CA TYR A 468 -5.08 -17.63 -15.01
C TYR A 468 -4.55 -16.46 -15.82
N MET A 469 -4.72 -16.47 -17.14
CA MET A 469 -4.82 -15.22 -17.89
C MET A 469 -6.19 -14.57 -17.62
N PRO A 470 -6.35 -13.26 -17.91
CA PRO A 470 -7.67 -12.64 -17.91
C PRO A 470 -8.64 -13.47 -18.76
N GLU A 471 -9.82 -13.79 -18.23
CA GLU A 471 -10.83 -14.56 -18.96
C GLU A 471 -11.30 -13.78 -20.19
N LYS A 472 -11.58 -12.50 -20.00
CA LYS A 472 -11.97 -11.56 -21.04
C LYS A 472 -11.06 -10.34 -21.03
N ILE A 473 -10.68 -9.90 -22.22
CA ILE A 473 -9.97 -8.65 -22.44
C ILE A 473 -10.80 -7.78 -23.37
N THR A 474 -11.15 -6.58 -22.92
CA THR A 474 -11.84 -5.58 -23.76
C THR A 474 -10.90 -4.41 -24.00
N ILE A 475 -10.69 -4.08 -25.26
CA ILE A 475 -9.85 -2.96 -25.69
C ILE A 475 -10.71 -2.05 -26.58
N GLU A 476 -10.94 -0.83 -26.12
CA GLU A 476 -11.83 0.13 -26.75
C GLU A 476 -11.13 1.49 -26.89
N ASN A 477 -11.16 2.08 -28.07
CA ASN A 477 -10.58 3.41 -28.33
C ASN A 477 -9.10 3.50 -27.91
N LEU A 478 -8.30 2.51 -28.30
CA LEU A 478 -6.87 2.48 -28.00
C LEU A 478 -6.06 3.02 -29.19
N ARG A 479 -5.23 4.03 -28.94
CA ARG A 479 -4.18 4.46 -29.87
C ARG A 479 -2.83 3.88 -29.44
N ILE A 480 -2.18 3.15 -30.33
CA ILE A 480 -0.83 2.61 -30.13
C ILE A 480 0.14 3.47 -30.94
N ASP A 481 1.01 4.21 -30.25
CA ASP A 481 2.10 4.97 -30.89
C ASP A 481 3.34 4.08 -31.06
N ASP A 482 3.23 3.14 -31.98
CA ASP A 482 4.33 2.26 -32.39
C ASP A 482 5.18 2.86 -33.51
N SER A 483 5.22 4.18 -33.67
CA SER A 483 5.98 4.87 -34.74
C SER A 483 7.48 4.57 -34.72
N GLN A 484 8.02 4.22 -33.55
CA GLN A 484 9.40 3.79 -33.36
C GLN A 484 9.45 2.25 -33.27
N HIS A 485 9.68 1.60 -34.40
CA HIS A 485 9.71 0.14 -34.51
C HIS A 485 10.90 -0.37 -35.36
N PRO A 486 11.39 -1.61 -35.16
CA PRO A 486 12.39 -2.22 -36.04
C PRO A 486 11.92 -2.39 -37.49
N GLU A 487 12.83 -2.58 -38.45
CA GLU A 487 12.49 -2.78 -39.87
C GLU A 487 11.63 -4.03 -40.12
N THR A 488 11.85 -5.10 -39.34
CA THR A 488 11.13 -6.37 -39.46
C THR A 488 9.75 -6.38 -38.78
N TYR A 489 9.32 -5.24 -38.24
CA TYR A 489 8.10 -5.12 -37.43
C TYR A 489 6.83 -5.43 -38.24
N GLN A 490 6.08 -6.41 -37.75
CA GLN A 490 4.83 -6.88 -38.36
C GLN A 490 3.57 -6.29 -37.71
N GLY A 491 3.72 -5.27 -36.86
CA GLY A 491 2.64 -4.73 -36.05
C GLY A 491 2.62 -5.29 -34.61
N PRO A 492 1.83 -4.67 -33.73
CA PRO A 492 1.82 -4.99 -32.31
C PRO A 492 1.16 -6.35 -32.05
N ALA A 493 1.69 -7.10 -31.08
CA ALA A 493 1.05 -8.33 -30.62
C ALA A 493 0.03 -8.05 -29.50
N ILE A 494 -1.09 -8.77 -29.46
CA ILE A 494 -2.00 -8.74 -28.30
C ILE A 494 -1.30 -9.38 -27.11
N PHE A 495 -0.70 -10.56 -27.31
CA PHE A 495 0.05 -11.29 -26.29
C PHE A 495 1.51 -11.47 -26.70
N THR A 496 2.44 -11.30 -25.76
CA THR A 496 3.80 -11.81 -25.94
C THR A 496 3.80 -13.35 -26.06
N ASN A 497 4.92 -13.94 -26.44
CA ASN A 497 5.10 -15.39 -26.33
C ASN A 497 5.29 -15.78 -24.85
N PHE A 498 4.23 -16.26 -24.19
CA PHE A 498 4.29 -16.62 -22.77
C PHE A 498 5.07 -17.93 -22.53
N ASN A 499 5.07 -18.85 -23.50
CA ASN A 499 5.80 -20.11 -23.44
C ASN A 499 6.37 -20.47 -24.83
N PRO A 500 7.66 -20.19 -25.09
CA PRO A 500 8.28 -20.52 -26.36
C PRO A 500 8.36 -22.02 -26.68
N GLU A 501 8.27 -22.89 -25.69
CA GLU A 501 8.36 -24.35 -25.85
C GLU A 501 6.99 -24.99 -26.19
N LEU A 502 5.89 -24.27 -25.93
CA LEU A 502 4.54 -24.75 -26.23
C LEU A 502 4.21 -24.49 -27.71
N THR A 503 4.73 -25.34 -28.59
CA THR A 503 4.55 -25.26 -30.05
C THR A 503 3.56 -26.29 -30.60
N ASP A 504 3.27 -27.34 -29.83
CA ASP A 504 2.33 -28.42 -30.19
C ASP A 504 1.82 -29.16 -28.93
N ASP A 505 0.97 -30.17 -29.10
CA ASP A 505 0.32 -30.92 -28.00
C ASP A 505 1.29 -31.87 -27.26
N SER A 506 2.55 -32.00 -27.73
CA SER A 506 3.55 -32.83 -27.04
C SER A 506 4.10 -32.16 -25.77
N TYR A 507 4.00 -30.83 -25.67
CA TYR A 507 4.42 -30.10 -24.48
C TYR A 507 3.42 -30.33 -23.33
N GLN A 508 3.92 -30.85 -22.21
CA GLN A 508 3.09 -31.17 -21.04
C GLN A 508 3.34 -30.19 -19.91
N GLU A 509 2.32 -29.42 -19.54
CA GLU A 509 2.32 -28.56 -18.37
C GLU A 509 1.99 -29.39 -17.12
N LYS A 510 2.88 -29.39 -16.12
CA LYS A 510 2.61 -30.02 -14.80
C LYS A 510 1.56 -29.25 -14.01
N PHE A 511 1.55 -27.93 -14.19
CA PHE A 511 0.62 -26.98 -13.60
C PHE A 511 -0.05 -26.22 -14.75
N PRO A 512 -1.17 -26.74 -15.30
CA PRO A 512 -1.79 -26.17 -16.49
C PRO A 512 -2.19 -24.70 -16.34
N TYR A 513 -2.06 -23.92 -17.42
CA TYR A 513 -2.42 -22.52 -17.44
C TYR A 513 -3.83 -22.28 -17.98
N VAL A 514 -4.68 -21.57 -17.25
CA VAL A 514 -6.02 -21.21 -17.75
C VAL A 514 -5.90 -19.97 -18.63
N LYS A 515 -6.04 -20.14 -19.94
CA LYS A 515 -5.80 -19.07 -20.94
C LYS A 515 -7.03 -18.19 -21.16
N THR A 516 -6.80 -17.02 -21.75
CA THR A 516 -7.85 -16.08 -22.14
C THR A 516 -8.84 -16.73 -23.09
N ARG A 517 -10.14 -16.45 -22.91
CA ARG A 517 -11.19 -17.01 -23.77
C ARG A 517 -11.54 -16.08 -24.91
N VAL A 518 -11.61 -14.78 -24.64
CA VAL A 518 -12.05 -13.78 -25.63
C VAL A 518 -11.29 -12.48 -25.48
N VAL A 519 -10.95 -11.90 -26.62
CA VAL A 519 -10.47 -10.52 -26.75
C VAL A 519 -11.43 -9.77 -27.65
N THR A 520 -12.00 -8.67 -27.16
CA THR A 520 -12.83 -7.75 -27.93
C THR A 520 -12.02 -6.49 -28.23
N LEU A 521 -11.90 -6.15 -29.50
CA LEU A 521 -11.21 -4.96 -30.00
C LEU A 521 -12.23 -4.04 -30.65
N LYS A 522 -12.31 -2.79 -30.20
CA LYS A 522 -13.16 -1.75 -30.79
C LYS A 522 -12.32 -0.50 -31.01
N ASN A 523 -12.27 0.00 -32.24
CA ASN A 523 -11.54 1.23 -32.57
C ASN A 523 -10.09 1.25 -32.02
N VAL A 524 -9.29 0.26 -32.43
CA VAL A 524 -7.86 0.18 -32.08
C VAL A 524 -7.03 0.65 -33.28
N THR A 525 -6.17 1.64 -33.07
CA THR A 525 -5.36 2.27 -34.12
C THR A 525 -3.87 2.18 -33.81
N THR A 526 -3.04 2.12 -34.87
CA THR A 526 -1.57 2.09 -34.78
C THR A 526 -0.98 3.25 -35.56
N ALA A 527 0.06 3.89 -35.03
CA ALA A 527 0.79 4.95 -35.74
C ALA A 527 1.54 4.41 -36.96
N SER A 528 2.00 3.15 -36.90
CA SER A 528 2.65 2.45 -38.01
C SER A 528 1.70 2.06 -39.16
N GLY A 529 0.38 2.11 -38.94
CA GLY A 529 -0.62 1.58 -39.86
C GLY A 529 -0.66 0.05 -39.94
N LYS A 530 0.15 -0.68 -39.15
CA LYS A 530 0.16 -2.14 -39.10
C LYS A 530 -1.00 -2.67 -38.26
N SER A 531 -1.57 -3.80 -38.69
CA SER A 531 -2.61 -4.49 -37.92
C SER A 531 -2.06 -5.18 -36.68
N LEU A 532 -2.92 -5.40 -35.68
CA LEU A 532 -2.59 -6.20 -34.51
C LEU A 532 -2.45 -7.68 -34.90
N ARG A 533 -1.52 -8.36 -34.24
CA ARG A 533 -1.30 -9.80 -34.34
C ARG A 533 -1.68 -10.46 -33.01
N VAL A 534 -2.04 -11.73 -33.01
CA VAL A 534 -2.38 -12.43 -31.77
C VAL A 534 -1.15 -12.59 -30.88
N SER A 535 -0.11 -13.26 -31.40
CA SER A 535 1.16 -13.50 -30.72
C SER A 535 2.20 -14.02 -31.71
N ASP A 536 3.47 -14.01 -31.31
CA ASP A 536 4.53 -14.75 -32.00
C ASP A 536 4.46 -16.27 -31.74
N ASN A 537 3.64 -16.71 -30.78
CA ASN A 537 3.28 -18.12 -30.58
C ASN A 537 1.79 -18.35 -30.86
N PRO A 538 1.39 -18.61 -32.12
CA PRO A 538 -0.01 -18.80 -32.47
C PRO A 538 -0.60 -20.08 -31.86
N TYR A 539 0.22 -21.11 -31.62
CA TYR A 539 -0.24 -22.39 -31.09
C TYR A 539 -0.79 -22.25 -29.66
N MET A 540 -0.06 -21.53 -28.80
CA MET A 540 -0.48 -21.29 -27.42
C MET A 540 -1.87 -20.63 -27.33
N PHE A 541 -2.18 -19.73 -28.28
CA PHE A 541 -3.39 -18.91 -28.30
C PHE A 541 -4.41 -19.33 -29.38
N LYS A 542 -4.30 -20.56 -29.90
CA LYS A 542 -5.17 -21.08 -30.99
C LYS A 542 -6.67 -21.05 -30.67
N ASP A 543 -7.03 -21.15 -29.38
CA ASP A 543 -8.41 -21.18 -28.90
C ASP A 543 -8.96 -19.82 -28.46
N VAL A 544 -8.15 -18.75 -28.50
CA VAL A 544 -8.58 -17.41 -28.12
C VAL A 544 -9.47 -16.82 -29.21
N LYS A 545 -10.70 -16.44 -28.86
CA LYS A 545 -11.63 -15.81 -29.79
C LYS A 545 -11.35 -14.31 -29.88
N ILE A 546 -10.88 -13.83 -31.03
CA ILE A 546 -10.72 -12.41 -31.32
C ILE A 546 -11.99 -11.87 -31.97
N LYS A 547 -12.60 -10.85 -31.38
CA LYS A 547 -13.76 -10.13 -31.91
C LYS A 547 -13.34 -8.70 -32.24
N ALA A 548 -13.32 -8.34 -33.52
CA ALA A 548 -13.11 -6.96 -33.96
C ALA A 548 -14.49 -6.36 -34.29
N GLU A 549 -14.82 -5.24 -33.66
CA GLU A 549 -16.07 -4.49 -33.86
C GLU A 549 -15.80 -3.10 -34.44
#